data_AF-A0A2W7N839-F1
#
_entry.id   AF-A0A2W7N839-F1
#
_cell.length_a   1.000
_cell.length_b   1.000
_cell.length_c   1.000
_cell.angle_alpha   90.00
_cell.angle_beta   90.00
_cell.angle_gamma   90.00
#
_symmetry.space_group_name_H-M   'P 1'
#
loop_
_entity.id
_entity.type
_entity.pdbx_description
1 polymer ?
#
loop_
_entity_poly.entity_id
_entity_poly.type
_entity_poly.pdbx_seq_one_letter_code
_entity_poly.pdbx_strand_id
1 'polypeptide(L)' 'MRNILGLALVIIVVIAILVYAGVLNLTPDGERALEDAQRNVGEAVEDAGRAIQGSGN' A
#
# COMPACT_ATOMS: atom_id res chain seq x y z
N MET A 1 -19.61 2.00 -1.97
CA MET A 1 -18.57 1.17 -1.32
C MET A 1 -18.13 -0.01 -2.18
N ARG A 2 -19.02 -0.91 -2.63
CA ARG A 2 -18.65 -2.06 -3.49
C ARG A 2 -17.84 -1.67 -4.75
N ASN A 3 -18.21 -0.56 -5.39
CA ASN A 3 -17.53 -0.09 -6.61
C ASN A 3 -16.17 0.58 -6.33
N ILE A 4 -15.98 1.16 -5.13
CA ILE A 4 -14.72 1.81 -4.74
C ILE A 4 -13.69 0.74 -4.36
N LEU A 5 -14.12 -0.30 -3.63
CA LEU A 5 -13.29 -1.47 -3.32
C LEU A 5 -12.84 -2.20 -4.60
N GLY A 6 -13.74 -2.40 -5.56
CA GLY A 6 -13.39 -2.99 -6.85
C GLY A 6 -12.40 -2.12 -7.64
N LEU A 7 -12.60 -0.80 -7.66
CA LEU A 7 -11.69 0.13 -8.33
C LEU A 7 -10.29 0.13 -7.68
N ALA A 8 -10.23 0.16 -6.35
CA ALA A 8 -8.97 0.11 -5.61
C ALA A 8 -8.19 -1.17 -5.90
N LEU A 9 -8.88 -2.32 -5.98
CA LEU A 9 -8.24 -3.60 -6.27
C LEU A 9 -7.69 -3.65 -7.70
N VAL A 10 -8.43 -3.10 -8.67
CA VAL A 10 -7.95 -2.97 -10.06
C VAL A 10 -6.71 -2.08 -10.14
N ILE A 11 -6.67 -0.96 -9.42
CA ILE A 11 -5.52 -0.05 -9.39
C ILE A 11 -4.28 -0.77 -8.86
N ILE A 12 -4.40 -1.52 -7.76
CA ILE A 12 -3.29 -2.29 -7.17
C ILE A 12 -2.73 -3.30 -8.18
N VAL A 13 -3.61 -4.04 -8.85
CA VAL A 13 -3.20 -5.05 -9.84
C VAL A 13 -2.47 -4.41 -11.02
N VAL A 14 -2.96 -3.27 -11.52
CA VAL A 14 -2.31 -2.53 -12.61
C VAL A 14 -0.92 -2.06 -12.20
N ILE A 15 -0.76 -1.51 -11.00
CA ILE A 15 0.55 -1.06 -10.48
C ILE A 15 1.52 -2.25 -10.39
N ALA A 16 1.07 -3.39 -9.86
CA ALA A 16 1.89 -4.60 -9.75
C ALA A 16 2.40 -5.10 -11.12
N ILE A 17 1.54 -5.08 -12.14
CA ILE A 17 1.91 -5.47 -13.51
C ILE A 17 2.95 -4.49 -14.10
N LEU A 18 2.78 -3.18 -13.87
CA LEU A 18 3.72 -2.17 -14.40
C LEU A 18 5.10 -2.25 -13.74
N VAL A 19 5.16 -2.61 -12.45
CA VAL A 19 6.42 -2.88 -11.73
C VAL A 19 7.07 -4.16 -12.28
N TYR A 20 6.29 -5.25 -12.42
CA TYR A 20 6.80 -6.53 -12.93
C TYR A 20 7.30 -6.45 -14.39
N ALA A 21 6.59 -5.70 -15.24
CA ALA A 21 6.97 -5.49 -16.64
C ALA A 21 8.21 -4.58 -16.80
N GLY A 22 8.77 -4.03 -15.71
CA GLY A 22 9.93 -3.14 -15.74
C GLY A 22 9.64 -1.76 -16.35
N VAL A 23 8.36 -1.43 -16.59
CA VAL A 23 7.93 -0.11 -17.07
C VAL A 23 8.12 0.93 -15.98
N LEU A 24 7.82 0.55 -14.73
CA LEU A 24 8.27 1.25 -13.53
C LEU A 24 9.62 0.68 -13.12
N ASN A 25 10.69 1.09 -13.82
CA ASN A 25 12.02 0.99 -13.24
C ASN A 25 12.04 1.94 -12.04
N LEU A 26 11.91 1.40 -10.83
CA LEU A 26 12.17 2.13 -9.60
C LEU A 26 13.65 2.54 -9.67
N THR A 27 13.90 3.77 -10.10
CA THR A 27 15.20 4.40 -9.89
C THR A 27 15.54 4.33 -8.40
N PRO A 28 16.80 4.46 -7.98
CA PRO A 28 17.17 4.46 -6.56
C PRO A 28 16.33 5.44 -5.70
N ASP A 29 15.83 6.53 -6.28
CA ASP A 29 14.87 7.44 -5.62
C ASP A 29 13.44 6.88 -5.54
N GLY A 30 13.02 6.08 -6.53
CA GLY A 30 11.76 5.35 -6.51
C GLY A 30 11.75 4.21 -5.48
N GLU A 31 12.86 3.49 -5.31
CA GLU A 31 12.98 2.47 -4.25
C GLU A 31 12.84 3.08 -2.86
N ARG A 32 13.50 4.23 -2.61
CA ARG A 32 13.34 4.98 -1.35
C ARG A 32 11.91 5.45 -1.14
N ALA A 33 11.27 6.01 -2.17
CA ALA A 33 9.89 6.45 -2.07
C ALA A 33 8.93 5.27 -1.79
N LEU A 34 9.22 4.09 -2.34
CA LEU A 34 8.45 2.88 -2.08
C LEU A 34 8.69 2.38 -0.64
N GLU A 35 9.92 2.41 -0.16
CA GLU A 35 10.28 2.01 1.21
C GLU A 35 9.64 2.93 2.25
N ASP A 36 9.65 4.25 2.02
CA ASP A 36 8.96 5.24 2.84
C ASP A 36 7.44 5.04 2.82
N ALA A 37 6.87 4.77 1.66
CA ALA A 37 5.44 4.47 1.53
C ALA A 37 5.06 3.20 2.29
N GLN A 38 5.85 2.13 2.18
CA GLN A 38 5.63 0.89 2.92
C GLN A 38 5.74 1.10 4.43
N ARG A 39 6.70 1.89 4.90
CA ARG A 39 6.86 2.20 6.33
C ARG A 39 5.67 2.98 6.87
N ASN A 40 5.21 4.01 6.15
CA ASN A 40 4.02 4.78 6.54
C ASN A 40 2.75 3.92 6.58
N VAL A 41 2.57 3.03 5.61
CA VAL A 41 1.44 2.08 5.61
C VAL A 41 1.55 1.11 6.77
N GLY A 42 2.75 0.63 7.09
CA GLY A 42 3.01 -0.24 8.24
C GLY A 42 2.63 0.42 9.57
N GLU A 43 3.06 1.66 9.80
CA GLU A 43 2.69 2.44 10.99
C GLU A 43 1.18 2.66 11.09
N ALA A 44 0.53 3.04 9.98
CA ALA A 44 -0.91 3.23 9.95
C ALA A 44 -1.68 1.94 10.28
N VAL A 45 -1.20 0.78 9.81
CA VAL A 45 -1.78 -0.53 10.12
C VAL A 45 -1.55 -0.91 11.58
N GLU A 46 -0.37 -0.64 12.14
CA GLU A 46 -0.07 -0.91 13.53
C GLU A 46 -0.91 -0.05 14.47
N ASP A 47 -1.08 1.24 14.17
CA ASP A 47 -1.94 2.16 14.92
C ASP A 47 -3.41 1.76 14.85
N ALA A 48 -3.89 1.38 13.66
CA ALA A 48 -5.23 0.82 13.52
C ALA A 48 -5.39 -0.48 14.33
N GLY A 49 -4.38 -1.35 14.35
CA GLY A 49 -4.35 -2.58 15.14
C GLY A 49 -4.40 -2.31 16.65
N ARG A 50 -3.65 -1.31 17.13
CA ARG A 50 -3.67 -0.87 18.54
C ARG A 50 -5.01 -0.28 18.94
N ALA A 51 -5.62 0.55 18.09
CA ALA A 51 -6.94 1.12 18.33
C ALA A 51 -8.02 0.04 18.42
N ILE A 52 -7.95 -0.99 17.55
CA ILE A 52 -8.88 -2.12 17.56
C ILE A 52 -8.69 -2.98 18.81
N GLN A 53 -7.45 -3.31 19.19
CA GLN A 53 -7.17 -4.10 20.41
C GLN A 53 -7.57 -3.35 21.68
N GLY A 54 -7.32 -2.04 21.75
CA GLY A 54 -7.71 -1.21 22.89
C GLY A 54 -9.22 -1.00 23.04
N SER A 55 -9.99 -1.16 21.96
CA SER A 55 -11.45 -1.07 21.98
C SER A 55 -12.14 -2.41 22.34
N GLY A 56 -11.38 -3.49 22.49
CA GLY A 56 -11.87 -4.84 22.82
C GLY A 56 -11.78 -5.23 24.30
N ASN A 57 -11.32 -4.31 25.17
CA ASN A 57 -11.25 -4.46 26.63
C ASN A 57 -12.15 -3.41 27.31
#